data_AF-A0A972M8G9-F1
#
_entry.id   AF-A0A972M8G9-F1
#
_cell.length_a   1.000
_cell.length_b   1.000
_cell.length_c   1.000
_cell.angle_alpha   90.00
_cell.angle_beta   90.00
_cell.angle_gamma   90.00
#
_symmetry.space_group_name_H-M   'P 1'
#
loop_
_entity.id
_entity.type
_entity.pdbx_description
1 polymer ?
#
loop_
_entity_poly.entity_id
_entity_poly.type
_entity_poly.pdbx_seq_one_letter_code
_entity_poly.pdbx_strand_id
1 'polypeptide(L)'
;MNQVTTPLIPLELFFAHPDYSDVRISPDGRTVSFLRPWQGVLNLWVQDLETGETRRVTADQGRGILAYDWAYNGDLLYIQDKDGDENWRIYAVSPQGGE
;
A
#
# COMPACT_ATOMS: atom_id res chain seq x y z
N MET A 1 23.54 -38.84 -17.58
CA MET A 1 23.15 -37.48 -17.98
C MET A 1 22.30 -36.91 -16.85
N ASN A 2 22.83 -35.97 -16.06
CA ASN A 2 22.04 -35.32 -15.02
C ASN A 2 21.09 -34.32 -15.68
N GLN A 3 19.79 -34.59 -15.60
CA GLN A 3 18.76 -33.65 -16.00
C GLN A 3 18.78 -32.47 -15.01
N VAL A 4 19.20 -31.31 -15.46
CA VAL A 4 18.98 -30.06 -14.71
C VAL A 4 17.52 -29.70 -14.90
N THR A 5 16.72 -29.86 -13.84
CA THR A 5 15.32 -29.45 -13.84
C THR A 5 15.24 -27.98 -13.46
N THR A 6 14.67 -27.15 -14.35
CA THR A 6 14.38 -25.75 -14.03
C THR A 6 13.31 -25.71 -12.94
N PRO A 7 13.56 -25.05 -11.79
CA PRO A 7 12.54 -24.93 -10.75
C PRO A 7 11.35 -24.12 -11.29
N LEU A 8 10.13 -24.59 -11.00
CA LEU A 8 8.91 -23.86 -11.33
C LEU A 8 8.71 -22.71 -10.36
N ILE A 9 8.19 -21.59 -10.86
CA ILE A 9 7.74 -20.48 -10.02
C ILE A 9 6.44 -20.91 -9.34
N PRO A 10 6.33 -20.83 -7.99
CA PRO A 10 5.09 -21.12 -7.29
C PRO A 10 3.91 -20.30 -7.83
N LEU A 11 2.75 -20.94 -8.03
CA LEU A 11 1.56 -20.30 -8.58
C LEU A 11 1.13 -19.09 -7.75
N GLU A 12 1.29 -19.20 -6.44
CA GLU A 12 0.94 -18.20 -5.45
C GLU A 12 1.65 -16.87 -5.71
N LEU A 13 2.88 -16.88 -6.25
CA LEU A 13 3.60 -15.65 -6.56
C LEU A 13 2.98 -14.84 -7.70
N PHE A 14 2.20 -15.49 -8.58
CA PHE A 14 1.50 -14.79 -9.67
C PHE A 14 0.20 -14.11 -9.19
N PHE A 15 -0.35 -14.55 -8.06
CA PHE A 15 -1.60 -14.04 -7.49
C PHE A 15 -1.41 -13.26 -6.19
N ALA A 16 -0.20 -13.26 -5.64
CA ALA A 16 0.14 -12.49 -4.45
C ALA A 16 0.13 -10.99 -4.75
N HIS A 17 -0.26 -10.21 -3.74
CA HIS A 17 0.01 -8.78 -3.75
C HIS A 17 1.52 -8.52 -3.69
N PRO A 18 2.02 -7.46 -4.36
CA PRO A 18 3.43 -7.08 -4.27
C PRO A 18 3.78 -6.65 -2.85
N ASP A 19 5.03 -6.88 -2.42
CA ASP A 19 5.52 -6.40 -1.12
C ASP A 19 5.49 -4.87 -1.01
N TYR A 20 5.69 -4.19 -2.14
CA TYR A 20 5.63 -2.74 -2.29
C TYR A 20 5.06 -2.38 -3.66
N SER A 21 4.11 -1.45 -3.71
CA SER A 21 3.61 -0.86 -4.96
C SER A 21 3.20 0.59 -4.79
N ASP A 22 3.03 1.29 -5.91
CA ASP A 22 2.54 2.68 -5.97
C ASP A 22 3.31 3.62 -5.03
N VAL A 23 4.65 3.61 -5.13
CA VAL A 23 5.55 4.36 -4.25
C VAL A 23 5.51 5.85 -4.59
N ARG A 24 5.34 6.73 -3.58
CA ARG A 24 5.35 8.19 -3.76
C ARG A 24 6.20 8.89 -2.70
N ILE A 25 6.79 10.02 -3.05
CA ILE A 25 7.50 10.91 -2.12
C ILE A 25 6.50 11.99 -1.65
N SER A 26 6.53 12.33 -0.36
CA SER A 26 5.70 13.40 0.20
C SER A 26 6.05 14.77 -0.39
N PRO A 27 5.13 15.75 -0.39
CA PRO A 27 5.39 17.09 -0.95
C PRO A 27 6.60 17.81 -0.33
N ASP A 28 6.88 17.55 0.94
CA ASP A 28 8.03 18.11 1.68
C ASP A 28 9.32 17.29 1.52
N GLY A 29 9.27 16.16 0.82
CA GLY A 29 10.40 15.28 0.55
C GLY A 29 10.91 14.47 1.75
N ARG A 30 10.19 14.46 2.89
CA ARG A 30 10.65 13.81 4.13
C ARG A 30 10.20 12.37 4.29
N THR A 31 9.14 11.97 3.58
CA THR A 31 8.50 10.68 3.75
C THR A 31 8.31 10.00 2.40
N VAL A 32 8.38 8.67 2.38
CA VAL A 32 7.93 7.86 1.25
C VAL A 32 6.70 7.06 1.66
N SER A 33 5.65 7.11 0.86
CA SER A 33 4.46 6.28 1.01
C SER A 33 4.46 5.15 0.00
N PHE A 34 3.77 4.06 0.33
CA PHE A 34 3.57 2.92 -0.57
C PHE A 34 2.38 2.08 -0.13
N LEU A 35 1.87 1.27 -1.06
CA LEU A 35 0.95 0.19 -0.76
C LEU A 35 1.73 -1.08 -0.41
N ARG A 36 1.35 -1.74 0.69
CA ARG A 36 1.94 -3.00 1.15
C ARG A 36 0.90 -3.88 1.84
N PRO A 37 0.97 -5.22 1.69
CA PRO A 37 -0.02 -6.12 2.27
C PRO A 37 -0.04 -6.05 3.80
N TRP A 38 -1.25 -6.05 4.35
CA TRP A 38 -1.53 -6.30 5.75
C TRP A 38 -2.83 -7.08 5.85
N GLN A 39 -2.81 -8.21 6.58
CA GLN A 39 -3.95 -9.14 6.67
C GLN A 39 -4.55 -9.56 5.31
N GLY A 40 -3.68 -9.79 4.32
CA GLY A 40 -4.10 -10.32 3.03
C GLY A 40 -4.58 -9.28 2.01
N VAL A 41 -4.64 -7.99 2.36
CA VAL A 41 -5.02 -6.90 1.44
C VAL A 41 -4.04 -5.74 1.49
N LEU A 42 -3.97 -4.94 0.41
CA LEU A 42 -3.11 -3.78 0.35
C LEU A 42 -3.60 -2.67 1.29
N ASN A 43 -2.68 -2.09 2.05
CA ASN A 43 -2.91 -0.94 2.91
C ASN A 43 -1.87 0.14 2.62
N LEU A 44 -2.15 1.38 3.04
CA LEU A 44 -1.20 2.47 2.99
C LEU A 44 -0.19 2.40 4.11
N TRP A 45 1.07 2.63 3.75
CA TRP A 45 2.20 2.73 4.66
C TRP A 45 2.99 3.97 4.34
N VAL A 46 3.68 4.48 5.35
CA VAL A 46 4.63 5.58 5.25
C VAL A 46 5.93 5.19 5.92
N GLN A 47 7.03 5.65 5.34
CA GLN A 47 8.37 5.53 5.89
C GLN A 47 9.01 6.91 5.96
N ASP A 48 9.43 7.30 7.15
CA ASP A 48 10.24 8.49 7.36
C ASP A 48 11.66 8.26 6.80
N LEU A 49 12.15 9.18 5.97
CA LEU A 49 13.43 9.01 5.26
C LEU A 49 14.65 9.31 6.13
N GLU A 50 14.50 10.05 7.22
CA GLU A 50 15.60 10.40 8.12
C GLU A 50 15.86 9.26 9.12
N THR A 51 14.80 8.73 9.71
CA THR A 51 14.83 7.70 10.75
C THR A 51 14.73 6.28 10.21
N GLY A 52 14.15 6.12 9.02
CA GLY A 52 13.79 4.81 8.47
C GLY A 52 12.58 4.16 9.13
N GLU A 53 11.89 4.85 10.04
CA GLU A 53 10.72 4.30 10.71
C GLU A 53 9.57 4.10 9.71
N THR A 54 9.05 2.88 9.63
CA THR A 54 7.94 2.51 8.76
C THR A 54 6.69 2.19 9.57
N ARG A 55 5.54 2.72 9.16
CA ARG A 55 4.26 2.44 9.82
C ARG A 55 3.09 2.42 8.84
N ARG A 56 2.08 1.66 9.23
CA ARG A 56 0.83 1.50 8.49
C ARG A 56 -0.12 2.65 8.85
N VAL A 57 -0.79 3.21 7.84
CA VAL A 57 -1.68 4.37 7.96
C VAL A 57 -3.16 3.98 7.90
N THR A 58 -3.52 2.99 7.08
CA THR A 58 -4.89 2.46 6.96
C THR A 58 -4.99 1.03 7.49
N ALA A 59 -6.18 0.58 7.93
CA ALA A 59 -6.40 -0.74 8.52
C ALA A 59 -7.47 -1.58 7.79
N ASP A 60 -7.57 -1.45 6.47
CA ASP A 60 -8.56 -2.18 5.70
C ASP A 60 -8.30 -3.69 5.73
N GLN A 61 -9.39 -4.46 5.80
CA GLN A 61 -9.42 -5.92 5.74
C GLN A 61 -10.36 -6.42 4.63
N GLY A 62 -11.03 -5.51 3.91
CA GLY A 62 -11.97 -5.82 2.85
C GLY A 62 -11.29 -5.97 1.49
N ARG A 63 -11.28 -4.91 0.70
CA ARG A 63 -10.80 -4.93 -0.70
C ARG A 63 -9.33 -4.49 -0.83
N GLY A 64 -8.83 -3.78 0.17
CA GLY A 64 -7.56 -3.07 0.13
C GLY A 64 -7.66 -1.72 -0.56
N ILE A 65 -6.66 -0.87 -0.30
CA ILE A 65 -6.49 0.41 -0.96
C ILE A 65 -5.88 0.17 -2.35
N LEU A 66 -6.55 0.67 -3.39
CA LEU A 66 -6.13 0.44 -4.78
C LEU A 66 -5.39 1.64 -5.40
N ALA A 67 -5.70 2.84 -4.95
CA ALA A 67 -5.05 4.06 -5.41
C ALA A 67 -5.09 5.12 -4.31
N TYR A 68 -4.08 5.95 -4.29
CA TYR A 68 -3.95 7.08 -3.38
C TYR A 68 -3.15 8.21 -4.04
N ASP A 69 -3.00 9.34 -3.37
CA ASP A 69 -2.01 10.36 -3.68
C ASP A 69 -1.74 11.24 -2.45
N TRP A 70 -0.70 12.06 -2.51
CA TRP A 70 -0.45 13.11 -1.53
C TRP A 70 -1.26 14.36 -1.87
N ALA A 71 -1.96 14.89 -0.88
CA ALA A 71 -2.40 16.28 -0.92
C ALA A 71 -1.23 17.21 -0.60
N TYR A 72 -1.25 18.43 -1.13
CA TYR A 72 -0.16 19.41 -0.93
C TYR A 72 0.02 19.81 0.55
N ASN A 73 -1.02 19.69 1.36
CA ASN A 73 -0.97 19.93 2.80
C ASN A 73 -0.27 18.81 3.60
N GLY A 74 0.14 17.73 2.94
CA GLY A 74 0.82 16.59 3.56
C GLY A 74 -0.12 15.47 4.00
N ASP A 75 -1.43 15.54 3.76
CA ASP A 75 -2.33 14.40 3.97
C ASP A 75 -2.25 13.39 2.82
N LEU A 76 -2.61 12.14 3.11
CA LEU A 76 -2.80 11.11 2.09
C LEU A 76 -4.28 11.03 1.71
N LEU A 77 -4.57 11.17 0.42
CA LEU A 77 -5.89 10.98 -0.16
C LEU A 77 -5.97 9.58 -0.75
N TYR A 78 -7.03 8.82 -0.46
CA TYR A 78 -7.19 7.48 -1.04
C TYR A 78 -8.62 7.18 -1.42
N ILE A 79 -8.78 6.30 -2.40
CA ILE A 79 -10.09 5.81 -2.82
C ILE A 79 -10.39 4.46 -2.18
N GLN A 80 -11.62 4.30 -1.71
CA GLN A 80 -12.08 3.02 -1.21
C GLN A 80 -13.58 2.85 -1.50
N ASP A 81 -13.92 1.64 -1.90
CA ASP A 81 -15.28 1.12 -1.95
C ASP A 81 -15.53 0.36 -0.64
N LYS A 82 -16.62 0.70 0.05
CA LYS A 82 -16.99 0.08 1.31
C LYS A 82 -18.12 -0.90 1.04
N ASP A 83 -17.94 -2.13 1.48
CA ASP A 83 -18.93 -3.21 1.36
C ASP A 83 -19.29 -3.59 -0.08
N GLY A 84 -18.48 -3.17 -1.07
CA GLY A 84 -18.68 -3.55 -2.47
C GLY A 84 -19.92 -2.90 -3.10
N ASP A 85 -20.35 -1.75 -2.58
CA ASP A 85 -21.51 -1.01 -3.09
C ASP A 85 -21.18 -0.19 -4.34
N GLU A 86 -19.91 -0.24 -4.78
CA GLU A 86 -19.35 0.44 -5.95
C GLU A 86 -19.39 1.98 -5.82
N ASN A 87 -19.80 2.50 -4.66
CA ASN A 87 -19.76 3.92 -4.35
C ASN A 87 -18.36 4.27 -3.82
N TRP A 88 -17.43 4.43 -4.76
CA TRP A 88 -16.06 4.89 -4.46
C TRP A 88 -16.09 6.24 -3.75
N ARG A 89 -15.53 6.28 -2.54
CA ARG A 89 -15.37 7.50 -1.74
C ARG A 89 -13.90 7.88 -1.69
N ILE A 90 -13.64 9.18 -1.61
CA ILE A 90 -12.31 9.73 -1.34
C ILE A 90 -12.23 9.99 0.16
N TYR A 91 -11.19 9.46 0.79
CA TYR A 91 -10.86 9.66 2.18
C TYR A 91 -9.55 10.44 2.27
N ALA A 92 -9.36 11.14 3.39
CA ALA A 92 -8.12 11.80 3.73
C ALA A 92 -7.65 11.28 5.09
N VAL A 93 -6.36 10.98 5.21
CA VAL A 93 -5.75 10.54 6.46
C VAL A 93 -4.41 11.24 6.64
N SER A 94 -4.15 11.65 7.87
CA SER A 94 -2.84 12.19 8.24
C SER A 94 -1.78 11.12 8.00
N PRO A 95 -0.58 11.49 7.51
CA PRO A 95 0.49 10.55 7.39
C PRO A 95 0.83 9.98 8.75
N GLN A 96 0.58 10.66 9.89
CA GLN A 96 0.74 10.16 11.27
C GLN A 96 -0.22 9.01 11.65
N GLY A 97 -1.19 8.68 10.80
CA GLY A 97 -2.26 7.73 11.08
C GLY A 97 -3.43 8.39 11.80
N GLY A 98 -4.30 7.58 12.39
CA GLY A 98 -5.48 8.05 13.13
C GLY A 98 -6.80 7.38 12.77
N GLU A 99 -6.75 6.31 11.98
CA GLU A 99 -7.89 5.44 11.68
C GLU A 99 -7.88 4.16 12.52
#